data_AF-A0A9R1TUP6-F1
#
_entry.id   AF-A0A9R1TUP6-F1
#
_cell.length_a   1.000
_cell.length_b   1.000
_cell.length_c   1.000
_cell.angle_alpha   90.00
_cell.angle_beta   90.00
_cell.angle_gamma   90.00
#
_symmetry.space_group_name_H-M   'P 1'
#
loop_
_entity.id
_entity.type
_entity.pdbx_description
1 polymer ?
#
loop_
_entity_poly.entity_id
_entity_poly.type
_entity_poly.pdbx_seq_one_letter_code
_entity_poly.pdbx_strand_id
1 'polypeptide(L)'
;MSPKVLLGLVLVLVFDIVGGMASNVGPAAATRQRRAPVYSNEFAVYIPAGPEAAASIAETLGFDNIGQVRTVQFFNVLVCSDR
;
A
#
# COMPACT_ATOMS: atom_id res chain seq x y z
N MET A 1 43.09 29.20 7.22
CA MET A 1 41.82 28.90 6.53
C MET A 1 41.71 29.77 5.30
N SER A 2 41.41 29.19 4.14
CA SER A 2 41.31 29.96 2.89
C SER A 2 40.02 30.80 2.89
N PRO A 3 40.03 32.07 2.42
CA PRO A 3 38.84 32.92 2.35
C PRO A 3 37.66 32.28 1.61
N LYS A 4 37.96 31.38 0.67
CA LYS A 4 36.99 30.60 -0.12
C LYS A 4 36.20 29.61 0.73
N VAL A 5 36.82 29.03 1.77
CA VAL A 5 36.19 28.08 2.69
C VAL A 5 35.26 28.82 3.65
N LEU A 6 35.66 30.00 4.10
CA LEU A 6 34.83 30.84 4.96
C LEU A 6 33.58 31.32 4.22
N LEU A 7 33.72 31.76 2.96
CA LEU A 7 32.59 32.18 2.14
C LEU A 7 31.59 31.03 1.90
N GLY A 8 32.09 29.82 1.61
CA GLY A 8 31.26 28.63 1.45
C GLY A 8 30.46 28.29 2.72
N LEU A 9 31.10 28.34 3.89
CA LEU A 9 30.45 28.08 5.17
C LEU A 9 29.38 29.13 5.52
N VAL A 10 29.67 30.41 5.26
CA VAL A 10 28.71 31.49 5.48
C VAL A 10 27.49 31.35 4.56
N LEU A 11 27.69 30.96 3.29
CA LEU A 11 26.58 30.73 2.37
C LEU A 11 25.66 29.58 2.82
N VAL A 12 26.22 28.46 3.27
CA VAL A 12 25.44 27.33 3.79
C VAL A 12 24.58 27.76 4.98
N LEU A 13 25.18 28.46 5.95
CA LEU A 13 24.46 28.94 7.13
C LEU A 13 23.31 29.90 6.79
N VAL A 14 23.48 30.76 5.79
CA VAL A 14 22.42 31.70 5.37
C VAL A 14 21.26 30.95 4.69
N PHE A 15 21.53 29.92 3.86
CA PHE A 15 20.47 29.12 3.23
C PHE A 15 19.63 28.35 4.26
N ASP A 16 20.26 27.80 5.30
CA ASP A 16 19.54 27.10 6.38
C ASP A 16 18.64 28.05 7.20
N ILE A 17 19.11 29.28 7.45
CA ILE A 17 18.33 30.29 8.21
C ILE A 17 17.14 30.80 7.39
N VAL A 18 17.29 30.99 6.09
CA VAL A 18 16.22 31.50 5.21
C VAL A 18 15.23 30.39 4.80
N GLY A 19 15.67 29.12 4.70
CA GLY A 19 14.83 27.98 4.36
C GLY A 19 14.06 27.33 5.52
N GLY A 20 14.40 27.66 6.78
CA GLY A 20 13.94 26.95 7.98
C GLY A 20 12.58 27.37 8.58
N MET A 21 11.82 28.27 7.96
CA MET A 21 10.58 28.83 8.55
C MET A 21 9.29 28.20 7.99
N ALA A 22 9.27 26.90 7.72
CA ALA A 22 8.05 26.18 7.36
C ALA A 22 8.00 24.76 7.95
N SER A 23 8.04 24.66 9.28
CA SER A 23 7.65 23.45 10.00
C SER A 23 6.68 23.79 11.11
N ASN A 24 5.49 24.27 10.74
CA ASN A 24 4.32 24.14 11.61
C ASN A 24 3.84 22.68 11.52
N VAL A 25 4.41 21.82 12.36
CA VAL A 25 3.82 20.51 12.65
C VAL A 25 3.45 20.52 14.13
N GLY A 26 2.31 21.12 14.44
CA GLY A 26 1.62 20.85 15.70
C GLY A 26 1.26 19.36 15.81
N PRO A 27 1.15 18.78 17.02
CA PRO A 27 0.80 17.38 17.19
C PRO A 27 -0.70 17.19 16.96
N ALA A 28 -1.14 17.22 15.71
CA ALA A 28 -2.52 16.94 15.34
C ALA A 28 -2.66 15.44 15.06
N ALA A 29 -3.06 14.72 16.11
CA ALA A 29 -3.63 13.38 16.08
C ALA A 29 -2.92 12.39 15.15
N ALA A 30 -2.06 11.55 15.74
CA ALA A 30 -1.91 10.19 15.24
C ALA A 30 -3.32 9.60 15.17
N THR A 31 -3.94 9.70 13.99
CA THR A 31 -5.12 8.93 13.65
C THR A 31 -4.62 7.52 13.81
N ARG A 32 -4.96 6.89 14.94
CA ARG A 32 -4.72 5.48 15.18
C ARG A 32 -5.40 4.81 14.00
N GLN A 33 -4.63 4.51 12.96
CA GLN A 33 -5.11 3.89 11.75
C GLN A 33 -5.83 2.67 12.26
N ARG A 34 -7.17 2.71 12.18
CA ARG A 34 -8.02 1.61 12.63
C ARG A 34 -7.39 0.39 11.97
N ARG A 35 -6.94 -0.58 12.78
CA ARG A 35 -6.38 -1.83 12.24
C ARG A 35 -7.35 -2.25 11.15
N ALA A 36 -6.88 -2.32 9.91
CA ALA A 36 -7.71 -2.76 8.80
C ALA A 36 -8.38 -4.07 9.25
N PRO A 37 -9.67 -4.27 8.95
CA PRO A 37 -10.38 -5.47 9.40
C PRO A 37 -9.50 -6.69 9.15
N VAL A 38 -9.24 -7.45 10.22
CA VAL A 38 -8.33 -8.61 10.19
C VAL A 38 -8.91 -9.73 9.32
N TYR A 39 -10.22 -9.67 9.05
CA TYR A 39 -10.92 -10.56 8.15
C TYR A 39 -11.25 -9.81 6.87
N SER A 40 -10.55 -10.15 5.80
CA SER A 40 -10.97 -9.85 4.43
C SER A 40 -11.94 -10.93 3.98
N ASN A 41 -12.97 -10.55 3.23
CA ASN A 41 -13.87 -11.49 2.55
C ASN A 41 -13.19 -12.13 1.32
N GLU A 42 -11.86 -12.13 1.28
CA GLU A 42 -11.01 -12.58 0.19
C GLU A 42 -10.26 -13.82 0.64
N PHE A 43 -10.40 -14.90 -0.10
CA PHE A 43 -9.74 -16.17 0.19
C PHE A 43 -9.22 -16.83 -1.09
N ALA A 44 -8.02 -17.41 -1.00
CA ALA A 44 -7.42 -18.17 -2.10
C ALA A 44 -7.87 -19.64 -2.04
N VAL A 45 -8.43 -20.14 -3.15
CA VAL A 45 -8.93 -21.51 -3.27
C VAL A 45 -8.09 -22.29 -4.27
N TYR A 46 -7.67 -23.50 -3.87
CA TYR A 46 -7.03 -24.45 -4.76
C TYR A 46 -8.06 -25.13 -5.67
N ILE A 47 -7.95 -24.89 -6.97
CA ILE A 47 -8.83 -25.36 -8.03
C ILE A 47 -7.96 -26.03 -9.11
N PRO A 48 -7.73 -27.35 -9.01
CA PRO A 48 -6.87 -28.09 -9.94
C PRO A 48 -7.45 -28.17 -11.36
N ALA A 49 -8.77 -27.97 -11.49
CA ALA A 49 -9.48 -27.96 -12.77
C ALA A 49 -9.22 -26.70 -13.61
N GLY A 50 -8.52 -25.69 -13.06
CA GLY A 50 -8.11 -24.49 -13.78
C GLY A 50 -9.08 -23.31 -13.63
N PRO A 51 -8.81 -22.20 -14.36
CA PRO A 51 -9.49 -20.93 -14.18
C PRO A 51 -10.98 -20.97 -14.54
N GLU A 52 -11.39 -21.81 -15.49
CA GLU A 52 -12.78 -21.80 -15.95
C GLU A 52 -13.72 -22.47 -14.95
N ALA A 53 -13.21 -23.49 -14.26
CA ALA A 53 -13.88 -24.07 -13.10
C ALA A 53 -13.97 -23.05 -11.96
N ALA A 54 -12.93 -22.22 -11.76
CA ALA A 54 -12.96 -21.16 -10.75
C ALA A 54 -14.04 -20.11 -11.03
N ALA A 55 -14.19 -19.69 -12.29
CA ALA A 55 -15.24 -18.78 -12.71
C ALA A 55 -16.64 -19.39 -12.47
N SER A 56 -16.84 -20.66 -12.84
CA SER A 56 -18.12 -21.35 -12.61
C SER A 56 -18.46 -21.53 -11.12
N ILE A 57 -17.47 -21.87 -10.30
CA ILE A 57 -17.63 -21.98 -8.83
C ILE A 57 -18.02 -20.62 -8.24
N ALA A 58 -17.34 -19.56 -8.66
CA ALA A 58 -17.62 -18.21 -8.18
C ALA A 58 -19.05 -17.79 -8.54
N GLU A 59 -19.47 -17.98 -9.79
CA GLU A 59 -20.83 -17.68 -10.24
C GLU A 59 -21.89 -18.50 -9.48
N THR A 60 -21.67 -19.81 -9.32
CA THR A 60 -22.64 -20.72 -8.68
C THR A 60 -22.85 -20.38 -7.20
N LEU A 61 -21.78 -19.96 -6.51
CA LEU A 61 -21.79 -19.72 -5.08
C LEU A 61 -21.94 -18.24 -4.70
N GLY A 62 -22.03 -17.33 -5.69
CA GLY A 62 -22.18 -15.90 -5.44
C GLY A 62 -20.89 -15.21 -4.97
N PHE A 63 -19.73 -15.66 -5.45
CA PHE A 63 -18.45 -15.00 -5.25
C PHE A 63 -18.00 -14.26 -6.51
N ASP A 64 -17.20 -13.22 -6.31
CA ASP A 64 -16.44 -12.58 -7.38
C ASP A 64 -15.10 -13.30 -7.53
N ASN A 65 -14.75 -13.71 -8.76
CA ASN A 65 -13.44 -14.28 -9.07
C ASN A 65 -12.46 -13.16 -9.45
N ILE A 66 -11.50 -12.87 -8.59
CA ILE A 66 -10.47 -11.84 -8.79
C ILE A 66 -9.35 -12.34 -9.73
N GLY A 67 -9.30 -13.66 -9.93
CA GLY A 67 -8.39 -14.31 -10.85
C GLY A 67 -7.31 -15.14 -10.16
N GLN A 68 -6.38 -15.61 -10.98
CA GLN A 68 -5.38 -16.58 -10.59
C GLN A 68 -4.20 -15.94 -9.89
N VAL A 69 -3.71 -16.61 -8.84
CA VAL A 69 -2.46 -16.21 -8.18
C VAL A 69 -1.30 -16.53 -9.12
N ARG A 70 -0.64 -15.50 -9.64
CA ARG A 70 0.42 -15.62 -10.66
C ARG A 70 1.54 -16.61 -10.32
N THR A 71 1.84 -16.78 -9.04
CA THR A 71 2.87 -17.69 -8.52
C THR A 71 2.39 -19.12 -8.32
N VAL A 72 1.08 -19.39 -8.37
CA VAL A 72 0.52 -20.71 -8.07
C VAL A 72 -0.59 -21.06 -9.06
N GLN A 73 -0.28 -21.93 -10.02
CA GLN A 73 -1.13 -22.23 -11.18
C GLN A 73 -2.51 -22.82 -10.86
N PHE A 74 -2.78 -23.19 -9.61
CA PHE A 74 -4.06 -23.76 -9.24
C PHE A 74 -4.77 -22.96 -8.16
N PHE A 75 -4.30 -21.78 -7.78
CA PHE A 75 -5.01 -20.95 -6.80
C PHE A 75 -5.71 -19.79 -7.48
N ASN A 76 -7.00 -19.63 -7.18
CA ASN A 76 -7.76 -18.45 -7.56
C ASN A 76 -8.23 -17.72 -6.31
N VAL A 77 -8.35 -16.40 -6.41
CA VAL A 77 -8.82 -15.55 -5.33
C VAL A 77 -10.31 -15.31 -5.53
N LEU A 78 -11.10 -15.70 -4.54
CA LEU A 78 -12.55 -15.47 -4.51
C LEU A 78 -12.88 -14.45 -3.42
N VAL A 79 -13.84 -13.58 -3.72
CA VAL A 79 -14.34 -12.56 -2.80
C VAL A 79 -15.84 -12.68 -2.64
N CYS A 80 -16.38 -12.56 -1.41
CA CYS A 80 -17.84 -12.53 -1.22
C CYS A 80 -18.45 -11.39 -2.05
N SER A 81 -19.36 -11.71 -2.95
CA SER A 81 -20.06 -10.69 -3.74
C SER A 81 -21.10 -10.01 -2.85
N ASP A 82 -21.15 -8.68 -2.87
CA ASP A 82 -22.06 -7.86 -2.04
C ASP A 82 -23.43 -7.64 -2.74
N ARG A 83 -23.81 -8.57 -3.63
CA ARG A 83 -25.03 -8.52 -4.44
C ARG A 83 -26.24 -9.14 -3.76
#